data_AF-E4YQ14-F1
#
_entry.id   AF-E4YQ14-F1
#
_cell.length_a   1.000
_cell.length_b   1.000
_cell.length_c   1.000
_cell.angle_alpha   90.00
_cell.angle_beta   90.00
_cell.angle_gamma   90.00
#
_symmetry.space_group_name_H-M   'P 1'
#
loop_
_entity.id
_entity.type
_entity.pdbx_description
1 polymer ?
#
loop_
_entity_poly.entity_id
_entity_poly.type
_entity_poly.pdbx_seq_one_letter_code
_entity_poly.pdbx_strand_id
1 'polypeptide(L)'
;MLTQQLVEWKENRIDTTIDEDLYMIYQMLAGRAKNVKTEGEVNMLSDLDWRRAFGFFLWHCSTNENDLIDAIDLYEEAFTSGQCSYPVPIKLQQRIPEGIKDIFPSTDIFDILFMILKLYRNSHEPLNKLLIPETAGTESVDHRLPFLVFILLRSLGYTTENQSEQILITAFSSELENNGLWEEAIAVSLMLDDPSDREQFTRKILKRNVKVQYTDFQFLTETCHIDEKWIFEVKALEARRWQDWRECFDFLVIADLPNAAHKIMMDHIIADALVAGESEYLEDKLSQLRKFEERIENWDLQGLVFLDYFTAVSIIEQIKQSQTQNIDEMTRLDELAPQLADLVTRIGGLSASRPIDCLARAELARGALHLWKLRKFILQSWKWESFEKKNEIEEIEELESLVQAARMPGDYASKVIKKGLQRMLMGEELESF
;
A
#
# COMPACT_ATOMS: atom_id res chain seq x y z
N MET A 1 45.79 -25.94 -43.53
CA MET A 1 47.24 -25.96 -43.26
C MET A 1 47.57 -26.53 -41.88
N LEU A 2 47.11 -25.93 -40.76
CA LEU A 2 47.42 -26.46 -39.42
C LEU A 2 46.88 -27.88 -39.19
N THR A 3 45.66 -28.16 -39.65
CA THR A 3 45.06 -29.50 -39.59
C THR A 3 45.85 -30.56 -40.36
N GLN A 4 46.45 -30.18 -41.50
CA GLN A 4 47.29 -31.06 -42.32
C GLN A 4 48.64 -31.32 -41.63
N GLN A 5 49.24 -30.29 -41.04
CA GLN A 5 50.48 -30.41 -40.28
C GLN A 5 50.34 -31.40 -39.10
N LEU A 6 49.21 -31.34 -38.40
CA LEU A 6 48.91 -32.27 -37.31
C LEU A 6 48.73 -33.72 -37.80
N VAL A 7 48.19 -33.93 -39.00
CA VAL A 7 48.08 -35.26 -39.61
C VAL A 7 49.46 -35.81 -39.95
N GLU A 8 50.32 -35.01 -40.59
CA GLU A 8 51.69 -35.40 -40.92
C GLU A 8 52.53 -35.72 -39.68
N TRP A 9 52.39 -34.96 -38.61
CA TRP A 9 53.09 -35.23 -37.35
C TRP A 9 52.62 -36.53 -36.69
N LYS A 10 51.32 -36.82 -36.76
CA LYS A 10 50.76 -38.08 -36.24
C LYS A 10 51.19 -39.29 -37.07
N GLU A 11 51.20 -39.18 -38.40
CA GLU A 11 51.64 -40.25 -39.30
C GLU A 11 53.13 -40.60 -39.11
N ASN A 12 53.96 -39.58 -38.86
CA ASN A 12 55.40 -39.74 -38.63
C ASN A 12 55.77 -40.01 -37.16
N ARG A 13 54.79 -40.17 -36.25
CA ARG A 13 54.97 -40.37 -34.79
C ARG A 13 55.78 -39.28 -34.08
N ILE A 14 55.77 -38.08 -34.63
CA ILE A 14 56.52 -36.92 -34.11
C ILE A 14 55.79 -36.33 -32.89
N ASP A 15 54.52 -36.66 -32.70
CA ASP A 15 53.68 -36.32 -31.55
C ASP A 15 54.25 -36.78 -30.19
N THR A 16 55.11 -37.81 -30.17
CA THR A 16 55.82 -38.29 -28.96
C THR A 16 57.06 -37.48 -28.61
N THR A 17 57.57 -36.68 -29.56
CA THR A 17 58.86 -35.95 -29.43
C THR A 17 58.72 -34.44 -29.37
N ILE A 18 57.60 -33.90 -29.86
CA ILE A 18 57.31 -32.46 -29.83
C ILE A 18 56.94 -32.06 -28.39
N ASP A 19 57.34 -30.84 -28.04
CA ASP A 19 56.94 -30.20 -26.79
C ASP A 19 55.41 -30.21 -26.62
N GLU A 20 54.94 -30.60 -25.44
CA GLU A 20 53.53 -30.86 -25.21
C GLU A 20 52.68 -29.60 -25.38
N ASP A 21 53.19 -28.47 -24.87
CA ASP A 21 52.53 -27.17 -24.94
C ASP A 21 52.43 -26.69 -26.39
N LEU A 22 53.49 -26.89 -27.18
CA LEU A 22 53.50 -26.51 -28.60
C LEU A 22 52.50 -27.36 -29.40
N TYR A 23 52.47 -28.68 -29.18
CA TYR A 23 51.52 -29.57 -29.85
C TYR A 23 50.07 -29.26 -29.43
N MET A 24 49.87 -28.85 -28.18
CA MET A 24 48.58 -28.39 -27.66
C MET A 24 48.12 -27.11 -28.38
N ILE A 25 48.99 -26.11 -28.51
CA ILE A 25 48.67 -24.85 -29.21
C ILE A 25 48.29 -25.11 -30.67
N TYR A 26 49.03 -25.97 -31.38
CA TYR A 26 48.71 -26.29 -32.78
C TYR A 26 47.35 -26.98 -32.92
N GLN A 27 46.98 -27.84 -31.97
CA GLN A 27 45.66 -28.48 -31.95
C GLN A 27 44.54 -27.50 -31.61
N MET A 28 44.77 -26.59 -30.66
CA MET A 28 43.78 -25.56 -30.33
C MET A 28 43.54 -24.62 -31.50
N LEU A 29 44.60 -24.13 -32.16
CA LEU A 29 44.48 -23.28 -33.35
C LEU A 29 43.85 -23.99 -34.55
N ALA A 30 43.89 -25.32 -34.57
CA ALA A 30 43.21 -26.14 -35.56
C ALA A 30 41.73 -26.43 -35.21
N GLY A 31 41.21 -25.85 -34.12
CA GLY A 31 39.82 -26.01 -33.67
C GLY A 31 39.51 -27.37 -33.04
N ARG A 32 40.51 -28.12 -32.58
CA ARG A 32 40.32 -29.43 -31.93
C ARG A 32 40.20 -29.26 -30.41
N ALA A 33 39.09 -29.69 -29.82
CA ALA A 33 38.85 -29.63 -28.36
C ALA A 33 39.62 -30.71 -27.55
N LYS A 34 39.96 -31.82 -28.22
CA LYS A 34 40.71 -32.94 -27.61
C LYS A 34 42.14 -32.96 -28.14
N ASN A 35 43.10 -33.14 -27.23
CA ASN A 35 44.48 -33.43 -27.55
C ASN A 35 44.59 -34.91 -27.93
N VAL A 36 44.67 -35.19 -29.24
CA VAL A 36 44.75 -36.56 -29.77
C VAL A 36 46.20 -36.88 -30.06
N LYS A 37 46.87 -37.55 -29.11
CA LYS A 37 48.19 -38.15 -29.28
C LYS A 37 48.06 -39.66 -29.58
N THR A 38 49.14 -40.30 -29.97
CA THR A 38 49.21 -41.76 -30.15
C THR A 38 49.08 -42.51 -28.81
N GLU A 39 49.45 -41.87 -27.70
CA GLU A 39 49.44 -42.45 -26.34
C GLU A 39 48.08 -42.32 -25.62
N GLY A 40 47.16 -41.49 -26.13
CA GLY A 40 45.84 -41.28 -25.55
C GLY A 40 45.18 -39.98 -25.99
N GLU A 41 43.92 -39.83 -25.61
CA GLU A 41 43.14 -38.61 -25.82
C GLU A 41 42.95 -37.88 -24.49
N VAL A 42 43.41 -36.64 -24.41
CA VAL A 42 43.20 -35.78 -23.23
C VAL A 42 42.29 -34.63 -23.64
N ASN A 43 41.23 -34.41 -22.86
CA ASN A 43 40.35 -33.28 -23.07
C ASN A 43 41.07 -31.99 -22.65
N MET A 44 41.24 -31.03 -23.55
CA MET A 44 41.93 -29.77 -23.25
C MET A 44 41.01 -28.77 -22.55
N LEU A 45 39.69 -28.98 -22.64
CA LEU A 45 38.68 -28.06 -22.13
C LEU A 45 38.20 -28.40 -20.72
N SER A 46 38.67 -29.51 -20.12
CA SER A 46 38.19 -29.98 -18.81
C SER A 46 38.59 -29.06 -17.65
N ASP A 47 39.75 -28.42 -17.73
CA ASP A 47 40.26 -27.52 -16.68
C ASP A 47 39.86 -26.04 -16.92
N LEU A 48 39.05 -25.76 -17.94
CA LEU A 48 38.66 -24.40 -18.31
C LEU A 48 37.28 -24.03 -17.76
N ASP A 49 37.16 -22.78 -17.27
CA ASP A 49 35.86 -22.17 -16.99
C ASP A 49 34.98 -22.15 -18.24
N TRP A 50 33.66 -22.22 -18.05
CA TRP A 50 32.68 -22.24 -19.15
C TRP A 50 32.87 -21.08 -20.14
N ARG A 51 33.26 -19.89 -19.66
CA ARG A 51 33.52 -18.70 -20.51
C ARG A 51 34.76 -18.87 -21.38
N ARG A 52 35.81 -19.50 -20.85
CA ARG A 52 37.06 -19.78 -21.59
C ARG A 52 36.84 -20.90 -22.59
N ALA A 53 36.08 -21.93 -22.20
CA ALA A 53 35.65 -22.99 -23.11
C ALA A 53 34.79 -22.44 -24.25
N PHE A 54 33.83 -21.56 -23.98
CA PHE A 54 33.06 -20.88 -25.03
C PHE A 54 33.94 -20.01 -25.94
N GLY A 55 34.90 -19.27 -25.37
CA GLY A 55 35.87 -18.48 -26.15
C GLY A 55 36.68 -19.32 -27.14
N PHE A 56 37.02 -20.56 -26.77
CA PHE A 56 37.67 -21.51 -27.68
C PHE A 56 36.80 -21.80 -28.92
N PHE A 57 35.52 -22.13 -28.73
CA PHE A 57 34.60 -22.38 -29.84
C PHE A 57 34.38 -21.11 -30.69
N LEU A 58 34.29 -19.95 -30.04
CA LEU A 58 34.07 -18.66 -30.70
C LEU A 58 35.27 -18.17 -31.53
N TRP A 59 36.51 -18.48 -31.14
CA TRP A 59 37.71 -17.94 -31.81
C TRP A 59 38.44 -18.94 -32.68
N HIS A 60 38.30 -20.24 -32.40
CA HIS A 60 39.10 -21.29 -33.06
C HIS A 60 38.27 -22.32 -33.82
N CYS A 61 36.97 -22.44 -33.57
CA CYS A 61 36.10 -23.41 -34.25
C CYS A 61 35.15 -22.76 -35.27
N SER A 62 34.76 -21.50 -35.05
CA SER A 62 33.95 -20.70 -35.98
C SER A 62 34.82 -20.15 -37.13
N THR A 63 34.23 -20.02 -38.33
CA THR A 63 35.01 -19.75 -39.57
C THR A 63 34.42 -18.68 -40.51
N ASN A 64 33.25 -18.08 -40.22
CA ASN A 64 32.49 -17.21 -41.13
C ASN A 64 31.63 -16.14 -40.42
N GLU A 65 31.11 -15.13 -41.13
CA GLU A 65 30.33 -13.99 -40.60
C GLU A 65 29.16 -14.31 -39.61
N ASN A 66 28.66 -15.55 -39.51
CA ASN A 66 27.70 -16.02 -38.50
C ASN A 66 28.36 -16.75 -37.29
N ASP A 67 29.60 -16.40 -36.96
CA ASP A 67 30.46 -17.10 -35.99
C ASP A 67 29.81 -17.34 -34.62
N LEU A 68 28.93 -16.45 -34.17
CA LEU A 68 28.39 -16.51 -32.80
C LEU A 68 27.32 -17.60 -32.62
N ILE A 69 26.43 -17.78 -33.60
CA ILE A 69 25.35 -18.79 -33.52
C ILE A 69 25.96 -20.19 -33.60
N ASP A 70 26.87 -20.38 -34.56
CA ASP A 70 27.56 -21.65 -34.74
C ASP A 70 28.42 -22.00 -33.51
N ALA A 71 29.08 -21.01 -32.89
CA ALA A 71 29.84 -21.21 -31.65
C ALA A 71 28.95 -21.60 -30.46
N ILE A 72 27.73 -21.05 -30.36
CA ILE A 72 26.77 -21.43 -29.31
C ILE A 72 26.33 -22.89 -29.50
N ASP A 73 26.05 -23.30 -30.74
CA ASP A 73 25.60 -24.66 -31.05
C ASP A 73 26.70 -25.69 -30.79
N LEU A 74 27.92 -25.41 -31.24
CA LEU A 74 29.09 -26.26 -30.98
C LEU A 74 29.41 -26.37 -29.49
N TYR A 75 29.26 -25.28 -28.76
CA TYR A 75 29.45 -25.28 -27.31
C TYR A 75 28.35 -26.07 -26.59
N GLU A 76 27.08 -25.94 -27.01
CA GLU A 76 25.94 -26.68 -26.46
C GLU A 76 26.06 -28.19 -26.65
N GLU A 77 26.51 -28.63 -27.82
CA GLU A 77 26.85 -30.03 -28.09
C GLU A 77 28.05 -30.52 -27.25
N ALA A 78 29.06 -29.67 -27.07
CA ALA A 78 30.26 -30.02 -26.32
C ALA A 78 29.98 -30.20 -24.82
N PHE A 79 29.21 -29.32 -24.18
CA PHE A 79 28.92 -29.49 -22.75
C PHE A 79 27.88 -30.59 -22.50
N THR A 80 26.91 -30.81 -23.40
CA THR A 80 25.95 -31.93 -23.25
C THR A 80 26.62 -33.29 -23.40
N SER A 81 27.66 -33.38 -24.24
CA SER A 81 28.49 -34.59 -24.37
C SER A 81 29.55 -34.74 -23.27
N GLY A 82 29.61 -33.82 -22.31
CA GLY A 82 30.58 -33.84 -21.21
C GLY A 82 32.02 -33.53 -21.65
N GLN A 83 32.19 -32.83 -22.78
CA GLN A 83 33.50 -32.42 -23.29
C GLN A 83 33.97 -31.08 -22.73
N CYS A 84 33.10 -30.27 -22.12
CA CYS A 84 33.51 -29.01 -21.50
C CYS A 84 32.58 -28.61 -20.36
N SER A 85 33.03 -27.62 -19.59
CA SER A 85 32.31 -27.07 -18.44
C SER A 85 30.91 -26.56 -18.79
N TYR A 86 29.92 -26.97 -18.01
CA TYR A 86 28.53 -26.47 -18.09
C TYR A 86 28.48 -24.96 -17.73
N PRO A 87 27.63 -24.17 -18.42
CA PRO A 87 27.50 -22.74 -18.14
C PRO A 87 26.62 -22.50 -16.92
N VAL A 88 27.16 -22.79 -15.74
CA VAL A 88 26.50 -22.61 -14.44
C VAL A 88 26.87 -21.27 -13.79
N PRO A 89 25.96 -20.63 -13.03
CA PRO A 89 26.26 -19.46 -12.21
C PRO A 89 27.38 -19.71 -11.19
N ILE A 90 28.14 -18.67 -10.85
CA ILE A 90 29.32 -18.73 -9.96
C ILE A 90 29.02 -19.42 -8.62
N LYS A 91 27.82 -19.24 -8.04
CA LYS A 91 27.46 -19.91 -6.77
C LYS A 91 27.31 -21.42 -6.90
N LEU A 92 26.70 -21.87 -8.00
CA LEU A 92 26.52 -23.29 -8.24
C LEU A 92 27.87 -23.94 -8.51
N GLN A 93 28.81 -23.22 -9.14
CA GLN A 93 30.20 -23.65 -9.28
C GLN A 93 30.88 -23.87 -7.92
N GLN A 94 30.70 -22.97 -6.95
CA GLN A 94 31.27 -23.10 -5.60
C GLN A 94 30.71 -24.29 -4.79
N ARG A 95 29.56 -24.85 -5.20
CA ARG A 95 28.98 -26.05 -4.58
C ARG A 95 29.54 -27.35 -5.17
N ILE A 96 30.31 -27.28 -6.25
CA ILE A 96 30.95 -28.45 -6.86
C ILE A 96 32.18 -28.81 -6.02
N PRO A 97 32.31 -30.05 -5.52
CA PRO A 97 33.48 -30.46 -4.75
C PRO A 97 34.78 -30.28 -5.56
N GLU A 98 35.74 -29.55 -5.01
CA GLU A 98 37.08 -29.42 -5.60
C GLU A 98 37.73 -30.80 -5.73
N GLY A 99 38.11 -31.18 -6.96
CA GLY A 99 38.83 -32.42 -7.25
C GLY A 99 38.09 -33.46 -8.10
N ILE A 100 36.81 -33.23 -8.44
CA ILE A 100 36.08 -34.10 -9.39
C ILE A 100 36.00 -33.41 -10.76
N LYS A 101 36.95 -33.73 -11.64
CA LYS A 101 37.17 -33.03 -12.92
C LYS A 101 36.21 -33.41 -14.07
N ASP A 102 35.33 -34.40 -13.85
CA ASP A 102 34.46 -34.97 -14.89
C ASP A 102 32.97 -35.02 -14.52
N ILE A 103 32.56 -34.44 -13.38
CA ILE A 103 31.13 -34.35 -13.01
C ILE A 103 30.62 -32.96 -13.38
N PHE A 104 29.96 -32.88 -14.53
CA PHE A 104 29.13 -31.73 -14.87
C PHE A 104 27.75 -31.95 -14.25
N PRO A 105 27.31 -31.11 -13.29
CA PRO A 105 25.98 -31.25 -12.73
C PRO A 105 24.95 -31.00 -13.84
N SER A 106 24.05 -31.95 -14.06
CA SER A 106 22.87 -31.75 -14.92
C SER A 106 21.89 -30.85 -14.18
N THR A 107 22.05 -29.54 -14.33
CA THR A 107 21.14 -28.54 -13.79
C THR A 107 20.44 -27.80 -14.91
N ASP A 108 19.14 -27.59 -14.78
CA ASP A 108 18.34 -26.78 -15.70
C ASP A 108 18.58 -25.25 -15.53
N ILE A 109 19.47 -24.87 -14.60
CA ILE A 109 19.81 -23.48 -14.28
C ILE A 109 21.13 -23.12 -14.97
N PHE A 110 21.07 -22.09 -15.80
CA PHE A 110 22.21 -21.56 -16.53
C PHE A 110 22.65 -20.18 -16.00
N ASP A 111 23.90 -19.80 -16.28
CA ASP A 111 24.40 -18.44 -16.04
C ASP A 111 23.61 -17.44 -16.91
N ILE A 112 23.24 -16.29 -16.34
CA ILE A 112 22.52 -15.22 -17.03
C ILE A 112 23.19 -14.80 -18.34
N LEU A 113 24.53 -14.77 -18.38
CA LEU A 113 25.28 -14.39 -19.58
C LEU A 113 25.09 -15.42 -20.69
N PHE A 114 25.09 -16.72 -20.34
CA PHE A 114 24.86 -17.77 -21.32
C PHE A 114 23.42 -17.75 -21.82
N MET A 115 22.45 -17.50 -20.94
CA MET A 115 21.06 -17.35 -21.38
C MET A 115 20.84 -16.14 -22.30
N ILE A 116 21.55 -15.03 -22.09
CA ILE A 116 21.55 -13.91 -23.03
C ILE A 116 22.11 -14.33 -24.40
N LEU A 117 23.17 -15.14 -24.43
CA LEU A 117 23.69 -15.71 -25.69
C LEU A 117 22.64 -16.63 -26.36
N LYS A 118 21.92 -17.44 -25.59
CA LYS A 118 20.83 -18.27 -26.12
C LYS A 118 19.66 -17.44 -26.67
N LEU A 119 19.32 -16.32 -26.04
CA LEU A 119 18.33 -15.37 -26.55
C LEU A 119 18.77 -14.71 -27.87
N TYR A 120 20.08 -14.45 -28.04
CA TYR A 120 20.61 -13.97 -29.30
C TYR A 120 20.45 -15.01 -30.42
N ARG A 121 20.73 -16.29 -30.11
CA ARG A 121 20.52 -17.40 -31.05
C ARG A 121 19.06 -17.52 -31.47
N ASN A 122 18.14 -17.51 -30.50
CA ASN A 122 16.73 -17.74 -30.78
C ASN A 122 15.85 -16.83 -29.92
N SER A 123 15.19 -15.88 -30.58
CA SER A 123 14.36 -14.87 -29.92
C SER A 123 13.11 -15.43 -29.22
N HIS A 124 12.78 -16.71 -29.45
CA HIS A 124 11.59 -17.38 -28.88
C HIS A 124 11.88 -18.22 -27.63
N GLU A 125 13.11 -18.22 -27.10
CA GLU A 125 13.37 -18.93 -25.84
C GLU A 125 12.58 -18.32 -24.68
N PRO A 126 12.09 -19.14 -23.73
CA PRO A 126 11.28 -18.64 -22.63
C PRO A 126 12.12 -17.77 -21.68
N LEU A 127 11.94 -16.45 -21.77
CA LEU A 127 12.58 -15.46 -20.88
C LEU A 127 12.33 -15.78 -19.40
N ASN A 128 11.27 -16.50 -19.06
CA ASN A 128 10.97 -17.02 -17.72
C ASN A 128 12.16 -17.67 -17.01
N LYS A 129 13.04 -18.36 -17.75
CA LYS A 129 14.23 -19.01 -17.18
C LYS A 129 15.35 -18.02 -16.86
N LEU A 130 15.42 -16.90 -17.59
CA LEU A 130 16.37 -15.81 -17.36
C LEU A 130 16.01 -14.98 -16.13
N LEU A 131 14.72 -14.84 -15.84
CA LEU A 131 14.20 -13.94 -14.80
C LEU A 131 14.32 -14.49 -13.37
N ILE A 132 15.13 -15.52 -13.16
CA ILE A 132 15.30 -16.18 -11.86
C ILE A 132 16.55 -15.62 -11.16
N PRO A 133 16.47 -15.15 -9.90
CA PRO A 133 17.62 -14.63 -9.13
C PRO A 133 18.84 -15.55 -9.11
N GLU A 134 18.60 -16.87 -9.02
CA GLU A 134 19.64 -17.89 -8.97
C GLU A 134 20.55 -17.93 -10.21
N THR A 135 20.08 -17.38 -11.33
CA THR A 135 20.82 -17.35 -12.60
C THR A 135 21.78 -16.18 -12.71
N ALA A 136 21.49 -15.10 -11.97
CA ALA A 136 22.15 -13.81 -12.11
C ALA A 136 23.19 -13.57 -11.01
N GLY A 137 22.92 -14.06 -9.80
CA GLY A 137 23.52 -13.52 -8.58
C GLY A 137 24.40 -14.48 -7.79
N THR A 138 25.21 -13.86 -6.92
CA THR A 138 25.84 -14.49 -5.76
C THR A 138 24.90 -14.57 -4.56
N GLU A 139 23.61 -14.28 -4.70
CA GLU A 139 22.55 -14.36 -3.68
C GLU A 139 21.24 -14.87 -4.31
N SER A 140 20.51 -15.74 -3.61
CA SER A 140 19.25 -16.33 -4.13
C SER A 140 18.04 -15.40 -3.98
N VAL A 141 18.22 -14.24 -3.35
CA VAL A 141 17.16 -13.27 -3.03
C VAL A 141 17.36 -11.94 -3.76
N ASP A 142 18.46 -11.79 -4.51
CA ASP A 142 18.75 -10.56 -5.23
C ASP A 142 17.99 -10.55 -6.58
N HIS A 143 16.89 -9.79 -6.63
CA HIS A 143 16.09 -9.64 -7.84
C HIS A 143 16.53 -8.45 -8.70
N ARG A 144 17.53 -7.67 -8.27
CA ARG A 144 17.94 -6.43 -8.95
C ARG A 144 18.47 -6.71 -10.35
N LEU A 145 19.40 -7.64 -10.48
CA LEU A 145 20.04 -7.95 -11.77
C LEU A 145 19.05 -8.60 -12.76
N PRO A 146 18.25 -9.62 -12.38
CA PRO A 146 17.18 -10.13 -13.25
C PRO A 146 16.18 -9.04 -13.67
N PHE A 147 15.82 -8.15 -12.75
CA PHE A 147 14.89 -7.05 -13.01
C PHE A 147 15.45 -5.99 -13.98
N LEU A 148 16.72 -5.61 -13.84
CA LEU A 148 17.38 -4.69 -14.79
C LEU A 148 17.50 -5.31 -16.19
N VAL A 149 17.88 -6.58 -16.27
CA VAL A 149 17.96 -7.30 -17.54
C VAL A 149 16.58 -7.41 -18.18
N PHE A 150 15.54 -7.68 -17.39
CA PHE A 150 14.15 -7.65 -17.85
C PHE A 150 13.75 -6.31 -18.49
N ILE A 151 14.03 -5.18 -17.82
CA ILE A 151 13.73 -3.85 -18.38
C ILE A 151 14.45 -3.64 -19.72
N LEU A 152 15.74 -4.00 -19.78
CA LEU A 152 16.52 -3.86 -21.01
C LEU A 152 15.96 -4.72 -22.14
N LEU A 153 15.64 -5.99 -21.88
CA LEU A 153 15.06 -6.88 -22.89
C LEU A 153 13.69 -6.41 -23.35
N ARG A 154 12.85 -5.90 -22.43
CA ARG A 154 11.57 -5.28 -22.77
C ARG A 154 11.75 -4.07 -23.68
N SER A 155 12.76 -3.23 -23.42
CA SER A 155 13.07 -2.07 -24.26
C SER A 155 13.55 -2.45 -25.68
N LEU A 156 14.16 -3.63 -25.82
CA LEU A 156 14.61 -4.19 -27.10
C LEU A 156 13.47 -4.91 -27.87
N GLY A 157 12.29 -5.06 -27.25
CA GLY A 157 11.11 -5.67 -27.89
C GLY A 157 10.95 -7.17 -27.63
N TYR A 158 11.71 -7.77 -26.72
CA TYR A 158 11.49 -9.16 -26.30
C TYR A 158 10.25 -9.23 -25.39
N THR A 159 9.35 -10.16 -25.70
CA THR A 159 8.11 -10.38 -24.94
C THR A 159 8.26 -11.57 -24.00
N THR A 160 7.88 -11.41 -22.73
CA THR A 160 7.81 -12.52 -21.77
C THR A 160 6.36 -12.90 -21.50
N GLU A 161 6.14 -14.04 -20.84
CA GLU A 161 4.82 -14.38 -20.31
C GLU A 161 4.45 -13.43 -19.16
N ASN A 162 3.25 -12.84 -19.23
CA ASN A 162 2.75 -11.86 -18.24
C ASN A 162 2.87 -12.34 -16.78
N GLN A 163 2.69 -13.63 -16.51
CA GLN A 163 2.79 -14.19 -15.16
C GLN A 163 4.21 -14.08 -14.59
N SER A 164 5.23 -14.35 -15.41
CA SER A 164 6.62 -14.28 -14.98
C SER A 164 7.08 -12.85 -14.78
N GLU A 165 6.62 -11.92 -15.64
CA GLU A 165 6.85 -10.49 -15.46
C GLU A 165 6.27 -9.99 -14.13
N GLN A 166 5.03 -10.37 -13.84
CA GLN A 166 4.36 -10.02 -12.59
C GLN A 166 5.10 -10.58 -11.38
N ILE A 167 5.54 -11.84 -11.41
CA ILE A 167 6.30 -12.45 -10.31
C ILE A 167 7.60 -11.68 -10.06
N LEU A 168 8.35 -11.33 -11.12
CA LEU A 168 9.61 -10.60 -10.97
C LEU A 168 9.39 -9.19 -10.40
N ILE A 169 8.43 -8.45 -10.95
CA ILE A 169 8.11 -7.08 -10.51
C ILE A 169 7.66 -7.09 -9.05
N THR A 170 6.77 -8.02 -8.69
CA THR A 170 6.27 -8.13 -7.30
C THR A 170 7.34 -8.58 -6.33
N ALA A 171 8.21 -9.51 -6.72
CA ALA A 171 9.33 -9.95 -5.90
C ALA A 171 10.34 -8.83 -5.67
N PHE A 172 10.72 -8.09 -6.71
CA PHE A 172 11.63 -6.96 -6.60
C PHE A 172 11.02 -5.80 -5.80
N SER A 173 9.74 -5.48 -6.03
CA SER A 173 9.01 -4.52 -5.21
C SER A 173 8.99 -4.93 -3.73
N SER A 174 8.82 -6.22 -3.42
CA SER A 174 8.84 -6.70 -2.04
C SER A 174 10.24 -6.60 -1.42
N GLU A 175 11.29 -6.83 -2.21
CA GLU A 175 12.68 -6.62 -1.78
C GLU A 175 12.93 -5.15 -1.41
N LEU A 176 12.45 -4.20 -2.23
CA LEU A 176 12.57 -2.77 -1.95
C LEU A 176 11.80 -2.37 -0.69
N GLU A 177 10.57 -2.86 -0.52
CA GLU A 177 9.75 -2.63 0.69
C GLU A 177 10.48 -3.12 1.95
N ASN A 178 11.07 -4.32 1.91
CA ASN A 178 11.83 -4.88 3.03
C ASN A 178 13.09 -4.09 3.39
N ASN A 179 13.69 -3.39 2.42
CA ASN A 179 14.85 -2.52 2.63
C ASN A 179 14.46 -1.10 3.10
N GLY A 180 13.17 -0.82 3.28
CA GLY A 180 12.65 0.49 3.68
C GLY A 180 12.47 1.48 2.53
N LEU A 181 12.75 1.06 1.28
CA LEU A 181 12.60 1.84 0.05
C LEU A 181 11.21 1.59 -0.57
N TRP A 182 10.18 1.87 0.22
CA TRP A 182 8.79 1.55 -0.16
C TRP A 182 8.22 2.52 -1.20
N GLU A 183 8.76 3.73 -1.32
CA GLU A 183 8.39 4.70 -2.36
C GLU A 183 8.82 4.18 -3.74
N GLU A 184 10.05 3.69 -3.84
CA GLU A 184 10.59 3.05 -5.04
C GLU A 184 9.89 1.71 -5.32
N ALA A 185 9.48 0.97 -4.28
CA ALA A 185 8.66 -0.24 -4.44
C ALA A 185 7.33 0.07 -5.15
N ILE A 186 6.70 1.21 -4.82
CA ILE A 186 5.49 1.67 -5.51
C ILE A 186 5.80 2.00 -6.97
N ALA A 187 6.88 2.74 -7.24
CA ALA A 187 7.30 3.03 -8.61
C ALA A 187 7.54 1.74 -9.42
N VAL A 188 8.11 0.71 -8.80
CA VAL A 188 8.31 -0.60 -9.41
C VAL A 188 6.97 -1.31 -9.67
N SER A 189 6.05 -1.27 -8.71
CA SER A 189 4.71 -1.87 -8.85
C SER A 189 3.88 -1.24 -9.97
N LEU A 190 4.13 0.03 -10.33
CA LEU A 190 3.44 0.71 -11.43
C LEU A 190 3.82 0.19 -12.82
N MET A 191 4.88 -0.62 -12.96
CA MET A 191 5.23 -1.26 -14.24
C MET A 191 4.43 -2.52 -14.56
N LEU A 192 3.57 -3.00 -13.65
CA LEU A 192 2.67 -4.12 -13.94
C LEU A 192 1.72 -3.76 -15.09
N ASP A 193 1.42 -4.73 -15.97
CA ASP A 193 0.59 -4.47 -17.15
C ASP A 193 -0.90 -4.28 -16.80
N ASP A 194 -1.42 -5.07 -15.86
CA ASP A 194 -2.84 -5.01 -15.44
C ASP A 194 -3.11 -3.80 -14.53
N PRO A 195 -4.02 -2.87 -14.89
CA PRO A 195 -4.42 -1.77 -14.03
C PRO A 195 -4.98 -2.20 -12.66
N SER A 196 -5.71 -3.32 -12.60
CA SER A 196 -6.29 -3.81 -11.35
C SER A 196 -5.19 -4.21 -10.37
N ASP A 197 -4.17 -4.91 -10.85
CA ASP A 197 -3.04 -5.31 -10.02
C ASP A 197 -2.22 -4.09 -9.57
N ARG A 198 -1.94 -3.14 -10.47
CA ARG A 198 -1.25 -1.88 -10.11
C ARG A 198 -1.94 -1.18 -8.93
N GLU A 199 -3.26 -1.04 -9.01
CA GLU A 199 -4.05 -0.42 -7.94
C GLU A 199 -3.96 -1.22 -6.64
N GLN A 200 -4.15 -2.54 -6.70
CA GLN A 200 -4.13 -3.38 -5.51
C GLN A 200 -2.77 -3.39 -4.81
N PHE A 201 -1.68 -3.51 -5.56
CA PHE A 201 -0.32 -3.52 -4.99
C PHE A 201 0.05 -2.15 -4.42
N THR A 202 -0.21 -1.07 -5.16
CA THR A 202 0.06 0.30 -4.68
C THR A 202 -0.70 0.60 -3.39
N ARG A 203 -2.01 0.29 -3.33
CA ARG A 203 -2.81 0.47 -2.12
C ARG A 203 -2.31 -0.39 -0.95
N LYS A 204 -1.84 -1.61 -1.20
CA LYS A 204 -1.29 -2.50 -0.15
C LYS A 204 0.01 -1.95 0.43
N ILE A 205 0.94 -1.47 -0.42
CA ILE A 205 2.22 -0.91 0.02
C ILE A 205 1.98 0.39 0.80
N LEU A 206 1.10 1.26 0.30
CA LEU A 206 0.71 2.49 1.01
C LEU A 206 0.17 2.17 2.41
N LYS A 207 -0.80 1.25 2.51
CA LYS A 207 -1.43 0.85 3.79
C LYS A 207 -0.46 0.33 4.85
N ARG A 208 0.67 -0.25 4.43
CA ARG A 208 1.66 -0.82 5.34
C ARG A 208 2.68 0.21 5.82
N ASN A 209 3.05 1.14 4.96
CA ASN A 209 4.24 1.98 5.16
C ASN A 209 3.91 3.44 5.48
N VAL A 210 2.79 3.98 4.99
CA VAL A 210 2.42 5.38 5.22
C VAL A 210 2.02 5.58 6.68
N LYS A 211 2.75 6.46 7.36
CA LYS A 211 2.44 6.91 8.71
C LYS A 211 1.77 8.29 8.75
N VAL A 212 1.09 8.65 9.83
CA VAL A 212 0.46 9.97 10.04
C VAL A 212 1.49 11.09 9.90
N GLN A 213 2.69 10.89 10.47
CA GLN A 213 3.82 11.83 10.46
C GLN A 213 4.49 12.00 9.09
N TYR A 214 4.21 11.13 8.12
CA TYR A 214 4.83 11.20 6.81
C TYR A 214 4.30 12.41 6.03
N THR A 215 5.19 13.33 5.64
CA THR A 215 4.81 14.63 5.05
C THR A 215 5.39 14.84 3.65
N ASP A 216 6.38 14.07 3.25
CA ASP A 216 7.07 14.22 1.97
C ASP A 216 6.32 13.50 0.84
N PHE A 217 5.26 14.11 0.31
CA PHE A 217 4.48 13.50 -0.78
C PHE A 217 5.05 13.73 -2.18
N GLN A 218 6.11 14.53 -2.32
CA GLN A 218 6.61 15.00 -3.62
C GLN A 218 6.92 13.84 -4.57
N PHE A 219 7.60 12.80 -4.09
CA PHE A 219 7.92 11.66 -4.94
C PHE A 219 6.64 10.91 -5.41
N LEU A 220 5.70 10.66 -4.51
CA LEU A 220 4.46 9.94 -4.83
C LEU A 220 3.55 10.72 -5.79
N THR A 221 3.42 12.03 -5.60
CA THR A 221 2.52 12.87 -6.40
C THR A 221 3.16 13.28 -7.73
N GLU A 222 4.45 13.67 -7.73
CA GLU A 222 5.13 14.17 -8.93
C GLU A 222 5.70 13.05 -9.79
N THR A 223 6.29 12.01 -9.20
CA THR A 223 6.95 10.92 -9.93
C THR A 223 6.02 9.74 -10.18
N CYS A 224 5.28 9.31 -9.17
CA CYS A 224 4.36 8.17 -9.28
C CYS A 224 2.95 8.55 -9.74
N HIS A 225 2.63 9.85 -9.80
CA HIS A 225 1.30 10.38 -10.17
C HIS A 225 0.14 9.76 -9.37
N ILE A 226 0.36 9.52 -8.07
CA ILE A 226 -0.66 8.97 -7.18
C ILE A 226 -1.57 10.08 -6.70
N ASP A 227 -2.88 9.82 -6.69
CA ASP A 227 -3.87 10.75 -6.16
C ASP A 227 -3.66 10.95 -4.64
N GLU A 228 -3.57 12.22 -4.23
CA GLU A 228 -3.43 12.61 -2.82
C GLU A 228 -4.53 12.00 -1.95
N LYS A 229 -5.73 11.81 -2.51
CA LYS A 229 -6.86 11.17 -1.81
C LYS A 229 -6.51 9.81 -1.24
N TRP A 230 -5.73 9.00 -1.96
CA TRP A 230 -5.34 7.66 -1.49
C TRP A 230 -4.37 7.73 -0.32
N ILE A 231 -3.49 8.74 -0.32
CA ILE A 231 -2.54 8.95 0.77
C ILE A 231 -3.30 9.36 2.04
N PHE A 232 -4.25 10.29 1.92
CA PHE A 232 -5.09 10.71 3.04
C PHE A 232 -6.04 9.62 3.53
N GLU A 233 -6.57 8.77 2.63
CA GLU A 233 -7.33 7.56 3.02
C GLU A 233 -6.48 6.66 3.94
N VAL A 234 -5.21 6.43 3.58
CA VAL A 234 -4.33 5.58 4.38
C VAL A 234 -3.94 6.24 5.70
N LYS A 235 -3.67 7.54 5.72
CA LYS A 235 -3.43 8.28 6.97
C LYS A 235 -4.62 8.20 7.92
N ALA A 236 -5.84 8.30 7.39
CA ALA A 236 -7.05 8.11 8.19
C ALA A 236 -7.12 6.71 8.80
N LEU A 237 -6.75 5.67 8.05
CA LEU A 237 -6.70 4.29 8.56
C LEU A 237 -5.67 4.13 9.68
N GLU A 238 -4.53 4.80 9.60
CA GLU A 238 -3.52 4.73 10.66
C GLU A 238 -3.96 5.51 11.91
N ALA A 239 -4.49 6.73 11.76
CA ALA A 239 -5.06 7.49 12.88
C ALA A 239 -6.17 6.69 13.60
N ARG A 240 -7.00 5.97 12.84
CA ARG A 240 -7.99 5.04 13.39
C ARG A 240 -7.36 3.90 14.20
N ARG A 241 -6.19 3.40 13.80
CA ARG A 241 -5.45 2.35 14.55
C ARG A 241 -4.97 2.88 15.90
N TRP A 242 -4.54 4.14 15.96
CA TRP A 242 -4.08 4.81 17.18
C TRP A 242 -5.22 5.40 18.03
N GLN A 243 -6.46 5.33 17.54
CA GLN A 243 -7.66 5.91 18.17
C GLN A 243 -7.65 7.45 18.23
N ASP A 244 -6.88 8.09 17.35
CA ASP A 244 -6.87 9.54 17.17
C ASP A 244 -8.03 9.97 16.26
N TRP A 245 -9.24 9.99 16.82
CA TRP A 245 -10.47 10.22 16.06
C TRP A 245 -10.54 11.61 15.41
N ARG A 246 -9.92 12.63 16.03
CA ARG A 246 -9.91 14.01 15.52
C ARG A 246 -9.12 14.11 14.21
N GLU A 247 -7.87 13.63 14.20
CA GLU A 247 -7.04 13.61 12.99
C GLU A 247 -7.61 12.67 11.93
N CYS A 248 -8.16 11.52 12.35
CA CYS A 248 -8.83 10.59 11.45
C CYS A 248 -9.97 11.26 10.67
N PHE A 249 -10.78 12.09 11.35
CA PHE A 249 -11.85 12.85 10.70
C PHE A 249 -11.30 13.82 9.65
N ASP A 250 -10.27 14.59 10.00
CA ASP A 250 -9.68 15.57 9.09
C ASP A 250 -9.12 14.92 7.83
N PHE A 251 -8.42 13.78 7.98
CA PHE A 251 -7.93 13.02 6.83
C PHE A 251 -9.05 12.41 5.98
N LEU A 252 -10.16 11.96 6.57
CA LEU A 252 -11.29 11.42 5.79
C LEU A 252 -12.05 12.49 5.00
N VAL A 253 -12.12 13.71 5.51
CA VAL A 253 -12.70 14.85 4.78
C VAL A 253 -11.84 15.18 3.56
N ILE A 254 -10.52 15.21 3.71
CA ILE A 254 -9.58 15.44 2.60
C ILE A 254 -9.62 14.29 1.58
N ALA A 255 -9.78 13.05 2.04
CA ALA A 255 -9.88 11.86 1.19
C ALA A 255 -11.22 11.72 0.42
N ASP A 256 -12.15 12.67 0.56
CA ASP A 256 -13.49 12.66 -0.08
C ASP A 256 -14.34 11.41 0.30
N LEU A 257 -14.23 10.97 1.57
CA LEU A 257 -15.00 9.85 2.12
C LEU A 257 -15.98 10.32 3.23
N PRO A 258 -17.04 11.07 2.87
CA PRO A 258 -17.90 11.75 3.84
C PRO A 258 -18.72 10.78 4.70
N ASN A 259 -19.13 9.62 4.17
CA ASN A 259 -19.86 8.60 4.91
C ASN A 259 -19.04 7.99 6.06
N ALA A 260 -17.74 7.76 5.82
CA ALA A 260 -16.84 7.24 6.84
C ALA A 260 -16.56 8.32 7.91
N ALA A 261 -16.36 9.57 7.46
CA ALA A 261 -16.16 10.72 8.35
C ALA A 261 -17.38 10.94 9.27
N HIS A 262 -18.59 10.91 8.71
CA HIS A 262 -19.84 11.07 9.44
C HIS A 262 -20.01 10.00 10.54
N LYS A 263 -19.75 8.71 10.22
CA LYS A 263 -19.81 7.62 11.21
C LYS A 263 -18.83 7.84 12.36
N ILE A 264 -17.59 8.20 12.07
CA ILE A 264 -16.58 8.47 13.13
C ILE A 264 -16.98 9.68 13.98
N MET A 265 -17.51 10.71 13.35
CA MET A 265 -17.97 11.91 14.05
C MET A 265 -19.10 11.57 15.04
N MET A 266 -20.11 10.82 14.60
CA MET A 266 -21.26 10.42 15.43
C MET A 266 -20.85 9.47 16.56
N ASP A 267 -20.01 8.48 16.27
CA ASP A 267 -19.67 7.43 17.23
C ASP A 267 -18.62 7.85 18.27
N HIS A 268 -17.75 8.82 17.95
CA HIS A 268 -16.56 9.12 18.76
C HIS A 268 -16.32 10.60 19.06
N ILE A 269 -16.66 11.53 18.16
CA ILE A 269 -16.24 12.93 18.32
C ILE A 269 -17.31 13.75 19.02
N ILE A 270 -18.57 13.58 18.63
CA ILE A 270 -19.67 14.44 19.10
C ILE A 270 -19.89 14.31 20.60
N ALA A 271 -19.97 13.08 21.11
CA ALA A 271 -20.30 12.88 22.52
C ALA A 271 -19.20 13.44 23.45
N ASP A 272 -17.94 13.23 23.08
CA ASP A 272 -16.78 13.71 23.85
C ASP A 272 -16.65 15.24 23.77
N ALA A 273 -16.81 15.83 22.58
CA ALA A 273 -16.70 17.28 22.40
C ALA A 273 -17.87 18.05 23.04
N LEU A 274 -19.09 17.49 23.04
CA LEU A 274 -20.24 18.08 23.74
C LEU A 274 -20.04 18.09 25.25
N VAL A 275 -19.49 17.02 25.83
CA VAL A 275 -19.18 16.95 27.27
C VAL A 275 -18.05 17.90 27.63
N ALA A 276 -17.06 18.07 26.75
CA ALA A 276 -15.96 19.02 26.91
C ALA A 276 -16.41 20.50 26.72
N GLY A 277 -17.56 20.73 26.08
CA GLY A 277 -18.07 22.08 25.79
C GLY A 277 -17.41 22.76 24.59
N GLU A 278 -16.78 22.00 23.68
CA GLU A 278 -16.10 22.51 22.49
C GLU A 278 -17.10 22.77 21.34
N SER A 279 -18.00 23.75 21.51
CA SER A 279 -19.07 24.04 20.53
C SER A 279 -18.55 24.62 19.21
N GLU A 280 -17.56 25.51 19.25
CA GLU A 280 -16.97 26.13 18.05
C GLU A 280 -16.27 25.10 17.14
N TYR A 281 -15.58 24.13 17.75
CA TYR A 281 -14.92 23.05 17.03
C TYR A 281 -15.92 22.14 16.31
N LEU A 282 -17.03 21.78 16.98
CA LEU A 282 -18.07 20.96 16.38
C LEU A 282 -18.78 21.66 15.22
N GLU A 283 -19.05 22.96 15.36
CA GLU A 283 -19.69 23.76 14.30
C GLU A 283 -18.79 23.83 13.05
N ASP A 284 -17.48 24.08 13.20
CA ASP A 284 -16.54 24.05 12.08
C ASP A 284 -16.53 22.69 11.37
N LYS A 285 -16.37 21.59 12.13
CA LYS A 285 -16.31 20.24 11.53
C LYS A 285 -17.62 19.80 10.89
N LEU A 286 -18.77 20.12 11.49
CA LEU A 286 -20.08 19.85 10.90
C LEU A 286 -20.33 20.71 9.64
N SER A 287 -19.85 21.96 9.62
CA SER A 287 -19.92 22.82 8.44
C SER A 287 -19.10 22.28 7.26
N GLN A 288 -17.98 21.60 7.53
CA GLN A 288 -17.17 20.94 6.52
C GLN A 288 -17.90 19.73 5.91
N LEU A 289 -18.62 18.95 6.71
CA LEU A 289 -19.49 17.87 6.22
C LEU A 289 -20.72 18.39 5.47
N ARG A 290 -21.21 19.58 5.84
CA ARG A 290 -22.36 20.23 5.21
C ARG A 290 -22.19 20.39 3.69
N LYS A 291 -20.96 20.52 3.21
CA LYS A 291 -20.65 20.61 1.77
C LYS A 291 -21.00 19.32 1.01
N PHE A 292 -21.19 18.21 1.72
CA PHE A 292 -21.42 16.87 1.18
C PHE A 292 -22.76 16.27 1.59
N GLU A 293 -23.72 17.10 2.04
CA GLU A 293 -25.06 16.72 2.52
C GLU A 293 -25.72 15.63 1.65
N GLU A 294 -25.72 15.79 0.32
CA GLU A 294 -26.40 14.86 -0.61
C GLU A 294 -25.76 13.47 -0.72
N ARG A 295 -24.49 13.31 -0.29
CA ARG A 295 -23.73 12.05 -0.38
C ARG A 295 -23.72 11.29 0.95
N ILE A 296 -24.19 11.90 2.05
CA ILE A 296 -24.12 11.34 3.40
C ILE A 296 -25.40 10.56 3.72
N GLU A 297 -25.24 9.27 4.05
CA GLU A 297 -26.36 8.44 4.52
C GLU A 297 -26.85 8.92 5.90
N ASN A 298 -28.17 9.11 6.03
CA ASN A 298 -28.86 9.50 7.28
C ASN A 298 -28.41 10.85 7.86
N TRP A 299 -27.91 11.77 7.02
CA TRP A 299 -27.55 13.12 7.45
C TRP A 299 -28.71 13.83 8.18
N ASP A 300 -29.92 13.74 7.64
CA ASP A 300 -31.12 14.39 8.18
C ASP A 300 -31.50 13.91 9.60
N LEU A 301 -31.18 12.66 9.91
CA LEU A 301 -31.52 12.01 11.18
C LEU A 301 -30.45 12.19 12.26
N GLN A 302 -29.22 12.51 11.85
CA GLN A 302 -28.06 12.57 12.75
C GLN A 302 -27.35 13.92 12.64
N GLY A 303 -26.55 14.14 11.59
CA GLY A 303 -25.74 15.36 11.41
C GLY A 303 -26.54 16.66 11.45
N LEU A 304 -27.70 16.68 10.80
CA LEU A 304 -28.56 17.87 10.75
C LEU A 304 -29.09 18.25 12.13
N VAL A 305 -29.35 17.29 13.02
CA VAL A 305 -29.85 17.56 14.38
C VAL A 305 -28.87 18.40 15.18
N PHE A 306 -27.58 18.12 15.04
CA PHE A 306 -26.54 18.88 15.73
C PHE A 306 -26.37 20.27 15.12
N LEU A 307 -26.43 20.40 13.80
CA LEU A 307 -26.36 21.69 13.12
C LEU A 307 -27.57 22.59 13.46
N ASP A 308 -28.77 22.03 13.45
CA ASP A 308 -30.00 22.74 13.84
C ASP A 308 -29.92 23.21 15.29
N TYR A 309 -29.34 22.38 16.18
CA TYR A 309 -29.12 22.75 17.57
C TYR A 309 -28.15 23.93 17.71
N PHE A 310 -26.96 23.86 17.08
CA PHE A 310 -25.99 24.96 17.15
C PHE A 310 -26.51 26.25 16.50
N THR A 311 -27.26 26.13 15.40
CA THR A 311 -27.91 27.28 14.75
C THR A 311 -28.93 27.93 15.70
N ALA A 312 -29.75 27.13 16.39
CA ALA A 312 -30.70 27.63 17.38
C ALA A 312 -30.01 28.30 18.58
N VAL A 313 -28.88 27.76 19.06
CA VAL A 313 -28.04 28.39 20.10
C VAL A 313 -27.55 29.76 19.62
N SER A 314 -26.95 29.82 18.41
CA SER A 314 -26.41 31.05 17.84
C SER A 314 -27.47 32.14 17.66
N ILE A 315 -28.66 31.79 17.15
CA ILE A 315 -29.77 32.76 16.99
C ILE A 315 -30.20 33.32 18.36
N ILE A 316 -30.33 32.47 19.38
CA ILE A 316 -30.75 32.91 20.72
C ILE A 316 -29.66 33.77 21.39
N GLU A 317 -28.37 33.48 21.16
CA GLU A 317 -27.27 34.31 21.65
C GLU A 317 -27.19 35.67 20.96
N GLN A 318 -27.34 35.72 19.64
CA GLN A 318 -27.39 36.97 18.88
C GLN A 318 -28.52 37.87 19.38
N ILE A 319 -29.70 37.31 19.65
CA ILE A 319 -30.88 38.06 20.13
C ILE A 319 -30.71 38.54 21.58
N LYS A 320 -30.01 37.77 22.42
CA LYS A 320 -29.64 38.24 23.76
C LYS A 320 -28.67 39.43 23.72
N GLN A 321 -27.75 39.43 22.75
CA GLN A 321 -26.75 40.48 22.60
C GLN A 321 -27.31 41.74 21.93
N SER A 322 -28.27 41.61 21.00
CA SER A 322 -28.79 42.74 20.22
C SER A 322 -29.57 43.75 21.05
N GLN A 323 -30.23 43.38 22.17
CA GLN A 323 -31.06 44.26 23.03
C GLN A 323 -32.15 45.10 22.33
N THR A 324 -32.22 45.10 20.99
CA THR A 324 -33.18 45.82 20.16
C THR A 324 -34.40 44.97 19.86
N GLN A 325 -35.58 45.47 20.22
CA GLN A 325 -36.87 44.86 19.92
C GLN A 325 -37.23 45.09 18.44
N ASN A 326 -36.66 44.30 17.54
CA ASN A 326 -37.03 44.29 16.13
C ASN A 326 -38.07 43.20 15.84
N ILE A 327 -39.06 43.54 15.02
CA ILE A 327 -40.16 42.63 14.61
C ILE A 327 -39.59 41.39 13.88
N ASP A 328 -38.54 41.56 13.07
CA ASP A 328 -37.86 40.46 12.34
C ASP A 328 -37.17 39.46 13.29
N GLU A 329 -36.60 39.94 14.41
CA GLU A 329 -36.00 39.06 15.44
C GLU A 329 -37.07 38.28 16.20
N MET A 330 -38.25 38.88 16.40
CA MET A 330 -39.40 38.22 17.02
C MET A 330 -40.05 37.18 16.11
N THR A 331 -40.14 37.42 14.80
CA THR A 331 -40.62 36.41 13.83
C THR A 331 -39.68 35.22 13.75
N ARG A 332 -38.35 35.45 13.73
CA ARG A 332 -37.35 34.37 13.77
C ARG A 332 -37.38 33.57 15.07
N LEU A 333 -37.62 34.23 16.20
CA LEU A 333 -37.85 33.56 17.49
C LEU A 333 -39.09 32.68 17.45
N ASP A 334 -40.17 33.10 16.80
CA ASP A 334 -41.38 32.28 16.68
C ASP A 334 -41.22 31.10 15.72
N GLU A 335 -40.51 31.27 14.61
CA GLU A 335 -40.18 30.21 13.66
C GLU A 335 -39.29 29.11 14.27
N LEU A 336 -38.53 29.42 15.32
CA LEU A 336 -37.75 28.43 16.08
C LEU A 336 -38.63 27.47 16.91
N ALA A 337 -39.90 27.77 17.16
CA ALA A 337 -40.78 26.91 17.95
C ALA A 337 -41.03 25.52 17.33
N PRO A 338 -41.52 25.41 16.07
CA PRO A 338 -41.67 24.12 15.41
C PRO A 338 -40.32 23.43 15.19
N GLN A 339 -39.25 24.19 14.93
CA GLN A 339 -37.90 23.65 14.73
C GLN A 339 -37.34 23.02 16.01
N LEU A 340 -37.52 23.66 17.18
CA LEU A 340 -37.10 23.11 18.47
C LEU A 340 -37.94 21.90 18.89
N ALA A 341 -39.23 21.88 18.57
CA ALA A 341 -40.08 20.72 18.85
C ALA A 341 -39.67 19.50 18.02
N ASP A 342 -39.44 19.69 16.72
CA ASP A 342 -38.91 18.67 15.82
C ASP A 342 -37.48 18.25 16.16
N LEU A 343 -36.66 19.17 16.66
CA LEU A 343 -35.32 18.87 17.15
C LEU A 343 -35.35 17.95 18.37
N VAL A 344 -36.27 18.18 19.32
CA VAL A 344 -36.39 17.33 20.52
C VAL A 344 -36.86 15.92 20.17
N THR A 345 -37.78 15.77 19.20
CA THR A 345 -38.20 14.44 18.72
C THR A 345 -37.07 13.73 17.98
N ARG A 346 -36.32 14.44 17.13
CA ARG A 346 -35.13 13.88 16.44
C ARG A 346 -34.00 13.51 17.40
N ILE A 347 -33.74 14.30 18.45
CA ILE A 347 -32.79 13.96 19.52
C ILE A 347 -33.18 12.65 20.22
N GLY A 348 -34.48 12.43 20.45
CA GLY A 348 -35.00 11.17 21.01
C GLY A 348 -34.74 9.95 20.12
N GLY A 349 -34.67 10.15 18.80
CA GLY A 349 -34.38 9.12 17.80
C GLY A 349 -32.90 8.78 17.61
N LEU A 350 -31.98 9.54 18.21
CA LEU A 350 -30.54 9.29 18.09
C LEU A 350 -30.17 7.97 18.78
N SER A 351 -29.46 7.10 18.05
CA SER A 351 -28.92 5.86 18.60
C SER A 351 -27.84 6.16 19.64
N ALA A 352 -28.01 5.70 20.88
CA ALA A 352 -26.90 5.65 21.83
C ALA A 352 -26.38 4.23 21.93
N SER A 353 -25.14 4.05 21.49
CA SER A 353 -24.41 2.81 21.73
C SER A 353 -23.62 2.90 23.03
N ARG A 354 -23.08 4.08 23.36
CA ARG A 354 -22.21 4.30 24.52
C ARG A 354 -22.91 5.09 25.63
N PRO A 355 -22.48 4.90 26.89
CA PRO A 355 -22.95 5.71 28.01
C PRO A 355 -22.71 7.21 27.83
N ILE A 356 -21.62 7.59 27.13
CA ILE A 356 -21.29 8.99 26.85
C ILE A 356 -22.26 9.57 25.82
N ASP A 357 -22.68 8.79 24.82
CA ASP A 357 -23.73 9.21 23.87
C ASP A 357 -25.06 9.44 24.57
N CYS A 358 -25.40 8.63 25.58
CA CYS A 358 -26.58 8.88 26.43
C CYS A 358 -26.45 10.20 27.20
N LEU A 359 -25.26 10.53 27.69
CA LEU A 359 -24.99 11.78 28.39
C LEU A 359 -25.10 12.97 27.44
N ALA A 360 -24.49 12.88 26.25
CA ALA A 360 -24.55 13.90 25.22
C ALA A 360 -26.01 14.16 24.77
N ARG A 361 -26.80 13.11 24.55
CA ARG A 361 -28.24 13.25 24.26
C ARG A 361 -29.00 13.94 25.40
N ALA A 362 -28.68 13.61 26.65
CA ALA A 362 -29.31 14.25 27.80
C ALA A 362 -28.93 15.73 27.94
N GLU A 363 -27.68 16.09 27.63
CA GLU A 363 -27.22 17.48 27.60
C GLU A 363 -27.85 18.27 26.44
N LEU A 364 -27.96 17.69 25.24
CA LEU A 364 -28.66 18.32 24.11
C LEU A 364 -30.15 18.52 24.39
N ALA A 365 -30.83 17.50 24.94
CA ALA A 365 -32.24 17.63 25.30
C ALA A 365 -32.44 18.69 26.40
N ARG A 366 -31.52 18.78 27.37
CA ARG A 366 -31.51 19.83 28.39
C ARG A 366 -31.24 21.21 27.78
N GLY A 367 -30.31 21.29 26.84
CA GLY A 367 -29.97 22.50 26.10
C GLY A 367 -31.16 23.00 25.28
N ALA A 368 -31.80 22.14 24.49
CA ALA A 368 -32.98 22.47 23.70
C ALA A 368 -34.13 22.98 24.59
N LEU A 369 -34.36 22.33 25.73
CA LEU A 369 -35.34 22.80 26.72
C LEU A 369 -34.95 24.14 27.35
N HIS A 370 -33.66 24.38 27.59
CA HIS A 370 -33.19 25.68 28.05
C HIS A 370 -33.42 26.78 27.00
N LEU A 371 -33.09 26.51 25.73
CA LEU A 371 -33.35 27.41 24.61
C LEU A 371 -34.84 27.73 24.47
N TRP A 372 -35.69 26.73 24.62
CA TRP A 372 -37.15 26.90 24.57
C TRP A 372 -37.67 27.76 25.73
N LYS A 373 -37.16 27.55 26.96
CA LYS A 373 -37.47 28.39 28.14
C LYS A 373 -36.95 29.83 27.97
N LEU A 374 -35.78 30.01 27.38
CA LEU A 374 -35.21 31.34 27.10
C LEU A 374 -36.00 32.10 26.03
N ARG A 375 -36.36 31.43 24.92
CA ARG A 375 -37.27 31.97 23.91
C ARG A 375 -38.53 32.52 24.57
N LYS A 376 -39.18 31.72 25.42
CA LYS A 376 -40.38 32.12 26.16
C LYS A 376 -40.13 33.35 27.04
N PHE A 377 -39.03 33.37 27.80
CA PHE A 377 -38.69 34.51 28.65
C PHE A 377 -38.52 35.80 27.83
N ILE A 378 -37.84 35.73 26.68
CA ILE A 378 -37.61 36.87 25.80
C ILE A 378 -38.95 37.37 25.23
N LEU A 379 -39.79 36.49 24.66
CA LEU A 379 -41.09 36.85 24.09
C LEU A 379 -42.06 37.43 25.13
N GLN A 380 -42.07 36.87 26.35
CA GLN A 380 -42.86 37.40 27.47
C GLN A 380 -42.36 38.77 27.93
N SER A 381 -41.03 38.97 28.00
CA SER A 381 -40.45 40.25 28.37
C SER A 381 -40.75 41.35 27.34
N TRP A 382 -40.92 40.98 26.08
CA TRP A 382 -41.14 41.90 24.96
C TRP A 382 -42.63 42.09 24.61
N LYS A 383 -43.57 41.47 25.33
CA LYS A 383 -45.02 41.62 25.17
C LYS A 383 -45.50 41.43 23.72
N TRP A 384 -45.00 40.42 23.03
CA TRP A 384 -45.37 40.13 21.65
C TRP A 384 -46.84 39.71 21.52
N GLU A 385 -47.62 40.41 20.67
CA GLU A 385 -49.08 40.30 20.60
C GLU A 385 -49.60 39.05 19.86
N SER A 386 -48.76 38.38 19.05
CA SER A 386 -49.12 37.14 18.33
C SER A 386 -48.92 35.87 19.17
N PHE A 387 -48.48 35.99 20.43
CA PHE A 387 -48.21 34.84 21.31
C PHE A 387 -49.53 34.37 21.98
N GLU A 388 -50.21 33.42 21.36
CA GLU A 388 -51.49 32.86 21.84
C GLU A 388 -51.29 31.91 23.03
N LYS A 389 -51.56 32.42 24.24
CA LYS A 389 -51.53 31.72 25.55
C LYS A 389 -52.31 30.40 25.68
N LYS A 390 -53.00 29.89 24.65
CA LYS A 390 -54.02 28.84 24.80
C LYS A 390 -53.55 27.39 24.64
N ASN A 391 -52.42 27.13 23.96
CA ASN A 391 -51.89 25.75 23.77
C ASN A 391 -50.55 25.50 24.51
N GLU A 392 -50.05 26.48 25.28
CA GLU A 392 -48.65 26.54 25.72
C GLU A 392 -48.28 25.71 26.97
N ILE A 393 -49.24 25.30 27.80
CA ILE A 393 -48.94 24.44 28.97
C ILE A 393 -48.82 22.99 28.51
N GLU A 394 -49.67 22.57 27.58
CA GLU A 394 -49.63 21.25 26.95
C GLU A 394 -48.33 21.08 26.16
N GLU A 395 -47.90 22.06 25.34
CA GLU A 395 -46.63 21.99 24.60
C GLU A 395 -45.39 21.92 25.52
N ILE A 396 -45.44 22.56 26.70
CA ILE A 396 -44.35 22.48 27.70
C ILE A 396 -44.34 21.14 28.39
N GLU A 397 -45.49 20.65 28.82
CA GLU A 397 -45.60 19.34 29.45
C GLU A 397 -45.24 18.24 28.45
N GLU A 398 -45.62 18.40 27.18
CA GLU A 398 -45.22 17.53 26.08
C GLU A 398 -43.71 17.59 25.85
N LEU A 399 -43.09 18.76 25.75
CA LEU A 399 -41.62 18.87 25.63
C LEU A 399 -40.88 18.40 26.88
N GLU A 400 -41.38 18.68 28.08
CA GLU A 400 -40.82 18.17 29.34
C GLU A 400 -40.98 16.65 29.44
N SER A 401 -42.07 16.08 28.93
CA SER A 401 -42.28 14.63 28.82
C SER A 401 -41.36 14.00 27.78
N LEU A 402 -41.14 14.66 26.64
CA LEU A 402 -40.24 14.22 25.57
C LEU A 402 -38.77 14.31 26.02
N VAL A 403 -38.40 15.36 26.76
CA VAL A 403 -37.08 15.46 27.40
C VAL A 403 -36.93 14.46 28.55
N GLN A 404 -37.98 14.16 29.31
CA GLN A 404 -37.95 13.07 30.29
C GLN A 404 -37.85 11.68 29.63
N ALA A 405 -38.44 11.47 28.47
CA ALA A 405 -38.34 10.24 27.70
C ALA A 405 -36.97 10.09 27.00
N ALA A 406 -36.38 11.21 26.56
CA ALA A 406 -35.02 11.25 26.01
C ALA A 406 -33.94 11.15 27.11
N ARG A 407 -34.25 11.59 28.34
CA ARG A 407 -33.44 11.33 29.54
C ARG A 407 -33.58 9.86 29.92
N MET A 408 -32.46 9.23 30.29
CA MET A 408 -32.53 7.90 30.88
C MET A 408 -33.42 7.90 32.12
N PRO A 409 -34.26 6.87 32.35
CA PRO A 409 -34.96 6.70 33.61
C PRO A 409 -33.92 6.73 34.74
N GLY A 410 -34.15 7.58 35.75
CA GLY A 410 -33.14 8.04 36.72
C GLY A 410 -32.33 6.94 37.42
N ASP A 411 -32.79 5.69 37.38
CA ASP A 411 -32.13 4.52 37.96
C ASP A 411 -30.95 3.98 37.13
N TYR A 412 -30.89 4.24 35.82
CA TYR A 412 -29.84 3.69 34.95
C TYR A 412 -28.60 4.60 34.88
N ALA A 413 -28.80 5.93 34.80
CA ALA A 413 -27.70 6.91 34.77
C ALA A 413 -26.88 6.89 36.06
N SER A 414 -27.55 6.84 37.23
CA SER A 414 -26.89 6.76 38.54
C SER A 414 -26.12 5.45 38.73
N LYS A 415 -26.62 4.33 38.23
CA LYS A 415 -25.95 3.02 38.34
C LYS A 415 -24.76 2.89 37.40
N VAL A 416 -24.84 3.43 36.18
CA VAL A 416 -23.75 3.37 35.19
C VAL A 416 -22.66 4.38 35.51
N ILE A 417 -22.99 5.60 35.96
CA ILE A 417 -21.99 6.57 36.47
C ILE A 417 -21.29 6.01 37.71
N LYS A 418 -22.01 5.36 38.64
CA LYS A 418 -21.38 4.62 39.75
C LYS A 418 -20.50 3.47 39.28
N LYS A 419 -20.90 2.71 38.25
CA LYS A 419 -20.08 1.62 37.68
C LYS A 419 -18.86 2.12 36.91
N GLY A 420 -18.97 3.27 36.23
CA GLY A 420 -17.88 3.94 35.52
C GLY A 420 -16.88 4.54 36.48
N LEU A 421 -17.35 5.24 37.51
CA LEU A 421 -16.52 5.73 38.62
C LEU A 421 -15.88 4.57 39.39
N GLN A 422 -16.60 3.47 39.66
CA GLN A 422 -15.99 2.27 40.24
C GLN A 422 -14.93 1.63 39.34
N ARG A 423 -15.09 1.64 38.02
CA ARG A 423 -14.06 1.12 37.10
C ARG A 423 -12.84 2.04 37.02
N MET A 424 -13.02 3.36 37.09
CA MET A 424 -11.92 4.32 37.19
C MET A 424 -11.18 4.20 38.53
N LEU A 425 -11.92 4.11 39.65
CA LEU A 425 -11.36 3.94 40.99
C LEU A 425 -10.66 2.58 41.19
N MET A 426 -11.21 1.49 40.62
CA MET A 426 -10.59 0.15 40.66
C MET A 426 -9.46 -0.03 39.64
N GLY A 427 -9.32 0.89 38.68
CA GLY A 427 -8.20 0.91 37.73
C GLY A 427 -6.92 1.49 38.34
N GLU A 428 -7.05 2.35 39.36
CA GLU A 428 -5.90 2.89 40.12
C GLU A 428 -5.37 1.92 41.20
N GLU A 429 -6.09 0.85 41.53
CA GLU A 429 -5.64 -0.15 42.54
C GLU A 429 -4.88 -1.36 41.95
N LEU A 430 -4.61 -1.41 40.64
CA LEU A 430 -3.85 -2.48 39.99
C LEU A 430 -2.41 -2.11 39.57
N GLU A 431 -1.89 -0.97 40.04
CA GLU A 431 -0.46 -0.62 39.91
C GLU A 431 0.35 -0.75 41.22
N SER A 432 -0.17 -1.50 42.20
CA SER A 432 0.63 -1.89 43.37
C SER A 432 0.38 -3.34 43.78
N PHE A 433 0.90 -4.29 43.01
CA PHE A 433 1.45 -5.56 43.49
C PHE A 433 2.45 -6.15 42.51
#